data_AF-A0A524KQV7-F1
#
_entry.id   AF-A0A524KQV7-F1
#
_cell.length_a   1.000
_cell.length_b   1.000
_cell.length_c   1.000
_cell.angle_alpha   90.00
_cell.angle_beta   90.00
_cell.angle_gamma   90.00
#
_symmetry.space_group_name_H-M   'P 1'
#
loop_
_entity.id
_entity.type
_entity.pdbx_description
1 polymer ?
#
loop_
_entity_poly.entity_id
_entity_poly.type
_entity_poly.pdbx_seq_one_letter_code
_entity_poly.pdbx_strand_id
1 'polypeptide(L)'
;MALLSEMLADFHFATPADRARALAAIVTPALVFGGLLGGRAPVDLGEADASQSGKGYRNKLTAAVYVHTVRAATQKRGGVGSLEEIFCTALIRGRNFIALDNVRGAIDCPAIESFLTEDTFLARSPHVAAVEIDPRRVILQLTSNKADITTDLANRSSCVRILKQPEGHRFRGYPEGDVLDHVRVNQRFYLGAVFAVVKAWHTAGKPRSDITGHDFRPWACTMDWIVQNLFQAGPLLAGHRETQVRMATPVLNWLRDVALAVRRSGHMDLWLRASGLVAIIAEVADVELPGLPEGGDPADEAVRKKVLQAIGRRMAQCFGADNLRAIDGFHIERRELDDPVHSRPIREYRFATVEPVGSASPYAPPADQGLIGEEVTHEVASGSNGVHSAGESVTDAGASPYRPAMLLLSDSPMKTANSPMSPMGSVIAPRENQEAHDMGRGRSSCAQSTEVMRTYRGIGGTRPAVQSDPRRRWREKAEGLVATHVPEHQEDLLHVFDEREAIAHLDGGLGDSDAGQRAYEALCNHLREIDE
;
A
#
# COMPACT_ATOMS: atom_id res chain seq x y z
N MET A 1 11.97 7.20 18.26
CA MET A 1 12.26 7.93 17.01
C MET A 1 13.31 7.21 16.18
N ALA A 2 14.57 7.14 16.65
CA ALA A 2 15.68 6.48 15.93
C ALA A 2 15.33 5.06 15.42
N LEU A 3 14.78 4.20 16.28
CA LEU A 3 14.38 2.83 15.91
C LEU A 3 13.45 2.77 14.68
N LEU A 4 12.44 3.63 14.61
CA LEU A 4 11.49 3.66 13.47
C LEU A 4 12.15 4.28 12.21
N SER A 5 13.04 5.25 12.39
CA SER A 5 13.81 5.86 11.30
C SER A 5 14.82 4.89 10.69
N GLU A 6 15.44 4.05 11.50
CA GLU A 6 16.39 3.00 11.09
C GLU A 6 15.71 1.85 10.38
N MET A 7 14.47 1.50 10.79
CA MET A 7 13.64 0.51 10.10
C MET A 7 13.43 0.83 8.61
N LEU A 8 13.52 2.11 8.24
CA LEU A 8 13.38 2.58 6.86
C LEU A 8 14.72 2.91 6.17
N ALA A 9 15.86 2.58 6.78
CA ALA A 9 17.18 3.02 6.30
C ALA A 9 17.54 2.49 4.90
N ASP A 10 17.18 1.24 4.59
CA ASP A 10 17.52 0.61 3.31
C ASP A 10 16.55 0.94 2.17
N PHE A 11 15.54 1.78 2.41
CA PHE A 11 14.68 2.27 1.34
C PHE A 11 15.29 3.50 0.67
N HIS A 12 15.44 3.44 -0.65
CA HIS A 12 15.87 4.58 -1.44
C HIS A 12 14.67 5.47 -1.77
N PHE A 13 14.34 6.40 -0.87
CA PHE A 13 13.26 7.37 -1.11
C PHE A 13 13.68 8.43 -2.13
N ALA A 14 12.77 8.85 -3.01
CA ALA A 14 13.08 9.85 -4.03
C ALA A 14 13.36 11.23 -3.43
N THR A 15 12.70 11.57 -2.31
CA THR A 15 12.90 12.84 -1.60
C THR A 15 12.86 12.65 -0.07
N PRO A 16 13.40 13.60 0.72
CA PRO A 16 13.22 13.61 2.17
C PRO A 16 11.75 13.64 2.59
N ALA A 17 10.87 14.26 1.79
CA ALA A 17 9.44 14.31 2.03
C ALA A 17 8.76 12.94 1.81
N ASP A 18 9.23 12.14 0.85
CA ASP A 18 8.77 10.75 0.69
C ASP A 18 9.12 9.90 1.92
N ARG A 19 10.32 10.06 2.47
CA ARG A 19 10.70 9.40 3.73
C ARG A 19 9.84 9.88 4.90
N ALA A 20 9.54 11.17 4.99
CA ALA A 20 8.64 11.72 6.01
C ALA A 20 7.23 11.10 5.91
N ARG A 21 6.67 11.00 4.69
CA ARG A 21 5.38 10.34 4.44
C ARG A 21 5.42 8.84 4.79
N ALA A 22 6.54 8.15 4.55
CA ALA A 22 6.72 6.76 4.97
C ALA A 22 6.72 6.60 6.51
N LEU A 23 7.36 7.51 7.23
CA LEU A 23 7.31 7.55 8.70
C LEU A 23 5.88 7.85 9.20
N ALA A 24 5.20 8.80 8.55
CA ALA A 24 3.81 9.10 8.84
C ALA A 24 2.90 7.87 8.67
N ALA A 25 3.12 7.06 7.62
CA ALA A 25 2.37 5.82 7.38
C ALA A 25 2.55 4.79 8.51
N ILE A 26 3.72 4.73 9.16
CA ILE A 26 3.96 3.85 10.33
C ILE A 26 3.23 4.35 11.57
N VAL A 27 3.14 5.66 11.79
CA VAL A 27 2.51 6.24 13.00
C VAL A 27 1.00 6.38 12.87
N THR A 28 0.49 6.56 11.65
CA THR A 28 -0.93 6.79 11.36
C THR A 28 -1.87 5.76 11.99
N PRO A 29 -1.60 4.43 11.93
CA PRO A 29 -2.51 3.45 12.51
C PRO A 29 -2.70 3.59 14.02
N ALA A 30 -1.68 4.00 14.78
CA ALA A 30 -1.82 4.26 16.22
C ALA A 30 -2.79 5.42 16.52
N LEU A 31 -2.78 6.47 15.69
CA LEU A 31 -3.73 7.59 15.85
C LEU A 31 -5.14 7.22 15.39
N VAL A 32 -5.25 6.38 14.36
CA VAL A 32 -6.52 5.90 13.80
C VAL A 32 -7.19 4.94 14.79
N PHE A 33 -6.51 3.86 15.16
CA PHE A 33 -7.05 2.85 16.09
C PHE A 33 -7.23 3.38 17.50
N GLY A 34 -6.40 4.35 17.92
CA GLY A 34 -6.56 5.04 19.20
C GLY A 34 -7.64 6.13 19.20
N GLY A 35 -8.26 6.45 18.07
CA GLY A 35 -9.26 7.52 17.97
C GLY A 35 -8.71 8.93 18.21
N LEU A 36 -7.40 9.13 18.06
CA LEU A 36 -6.71 10.38 18.39
C LEU A 36 -6.54 11.33 17.20
N LEU A 37 -6.75 10.84 15.98
CA LEU A 37 -6.58 11.63 14.76
C LEU A 37 -7.59 12.78 14.66
N GLY A 38 -8.83 12.55 15.11
CA GLY A 38 -9.94 13.51 14.95
C GLY A 38 -10.31 13.76 13.48
N GLY A 39 -10.15 12.75 12.62
CA GLY A 39 -10.37 12.82 11.17
C GLY A 39 -10.16 11.48 10.49
N ARG A 40 -10.10 11.48 9.15
CA ARG A 40 -9.76 10.31 8.33
C ARG A 40 -8.27 10.27 8.02
N ALA A 41 -7.74 9.08 7.76
CA ALA A 41 -6.41 8.90 7.21
C ALA A 41 -6.50 8.74 5.67
N PRO A 42 -5.55 9.30 4.90
CA PRO A 42 -5.47 9.06 3.47
C PRO A 42 -4.99 7.64 3.18
N VAL A 43 -5.10 7.22 1.92
CA VAL A 43 -4.47 5.98 1.43
C VAL A 43 -2.95 6.10 1.51
N ASP A 44 -2.27 5.12 2.11
CA ASP A 44 -0.82 4.99 2.04
C ASP A 44 -0.42 4.44 0.66
N LEU A 45 -0.02 5.32 -0.26
CA LEU A 45 0.28 4.97 -1.64
C LEU A 45 1.79 4.82 -1.83
N GLY A 46 2.24 3.62 -2.17
CA GLY A 46 3.61 3.31 -2.56
C GLY A 46 3.77 3.29 -4.08
N GLU A 47 4.46 4.30 -4.62
CA GLU A 47 4.87 4.31 -6.03
C GLU A 47 6.35 3.95 -6.12
N ALA A 48 6.75 3.18 -7.14
CA ALA A 48 8.18 3.04 -7.44
C ALA A 48 8.47 3.03 -8.94
N ASP A 49 9.67 3.46 -9.29
CA ASP A 49 10.21 3.55 -10.65
C ASP A 49 10.42 2.19 -11.33
N ALA A 50 10.57 1.11 -10.56
CA ALA A 50 10.72 -0.24 -11.05
C ALA A 50 10.00 -1.27 -10.17
N SER A 51 9.90 -2.50 -10.70
CA SER A 51 9.57 -3.67 -9.89
C SER A 51 10.68 -3.94 -8.86
N GLN A 52 10.32 -4.60 -7.76
CA GLN A 52 11.22 -4.99 -6.68
C GLN A 52 11.88 -3.82 -5.91
N SER A 53 11.36 -2.59 -6.02
CA SER A 53 11.83 -1.46 -5.19
C SER A 53 11.26 -1.47 -3.74
N GLY A 54 10.61 -2.55 -3.29
CA GLY A 54 10.17 -2.68 -1.88
C GLY A 54 8.82 -2.04 -1.50
N LYS A 55 8.00 -1.55 -2.44
CA LYS A 55 6.70 -0.90 -2.11
C LYS A 55 5.71 -1.80 -1.35
N GLY A 56 5.47 -3.03 -1.82
CA GLY A 56 4.66 -4.00 -1.07
C GLY A 56 5.31 -4.46 0.23
N TYR A 57 6.65 -4.46 0.27
CA TYR A 57 7.42 -4.81 1.47
C TYR A 57 7.26 -3.73 2.57
N ARG A 58 7.25 -2.45 2.21
CA ARG A 58 6.89 -1.34 3.14
C ARG A 58 5.52 -1.55 3.77
N ASN A 59 4.52 -1.93 2.97
CA ASN A 59 3.17 -2.16 3.49
C ASN A 59 3.14 -3.27 4.55
N LYS A 60 3.84 -4.39 4.28
CA LYS A 60 4.00 -5.49 5.23
C LYS A 60 4.72 -5.07 6.50
N LEU A 61 5.76 -4.23 6.37
CA LEU A 61 6.53 -3.71 7.50
C LEU A 61 5.66 -2.86 8.42
N THR A 62 4.87 -1.93 7.86
CA THR A 62 3.91 -1.13 8.63
C THR A 62 2.91 -2.01 9.37
N ALA A 63 2.30 -3.01 8.71
CA ALA A 63 1.33 -3.89 9.37
C ALA A 63 1.95 -4.76 10.46
N ALA A 64 3.19 -5.25 10.25
CA ALA A 64 3.91 -6.08 11.23
C ALA A 64 4.14 -5.35 12.55
N VAL A 65 4.38 -4.03 12.53
CA VAL A 65 4.49 -3.20 13.75
C VAL A 65 3.23 -3.28 14.62
N TYR A 66 2.06 -3.56 14.04
CA TYR A 66 0.78 -3.63 14.76
C TYR A 66 0.26 -5.07 14.95
N VAL A 67 1.12 -6.10 14.79
CA VAL A 67 0.69 -7.52 14.84
C VAL A 67 -0.39 -7.84 13.82
N HIS A 68 -0.36 -7.16 12.68
CA HIS A 68 -1.30 -7.40 11.59
C HIS A 68 -0.59 -7.89 10.33
N THR A 69 -1.36 -8.58 9.50
CA THR A 69 -0.99 -8.92 8.14
C THR A 69 -1.80 -8.08 7.17
N VAL A 70 -1.17 -7.67 6.07
CA VAL A 70 -1.86 -6.97 4.99
C VAL A 70 -2.75 -7.93 4.22
N ARG A 71 -4.05 -7.63 4.10
CA ARG A 71 -4.93 -8.34 3.17
C ARG A 71 -4.82 -7.72 1.79
N ALA A 72 -4.21 -8.44 0.85
CA ALA A 72 -4.17 -8.00 -0.54
C ALA A 72 -5.55 -8.11 -1.21
N ALA A 73 -5.94 -7.05 -1.90
CA ALA A 73 -7.07 -6.99 -2.82
C ALA A 73 -6.51 -6.69 -4.21
N THR A 74 -6.44 -7.73 -5.05
CA THR A 74 -5.85 -7.66 -6.38
C THR A 74 -6.93 -7.59 -7.44
N GLN A 75 -6.77 -6.73 -8.44
CA GLN A 75 -7.65 -6.70 -9.60
C GLN A 75 -7.40 -7.93 -10.48
N LYS A 76 -8.41 -8.79 -10.65
CA LYS A 76 -8.34 -9.95 -11.54
C LYS A 76 -8.69 -9.53 -12.98
N ARG A 77 -7.98 -10.06 -13.98
CA ARG A 77 -8.38 -9.98 -15.40
C ARG A 77 -9.16 -11.24 -15.76
N GLY A 78 -10.47 -11.10 -15.97
CA GLY A 78 -11.38 -12.23 -16.21
C GLY A 78 -11.73 -13.03 -14.95
N GLY A 79 -12.85 -13.77 -15.01
CA GLY A 79 -13.40 -14.53 -13.88
C GLY A 79 -14.44 -13.77 -13.05
N VAL A 80 -14.95 -14.41 -12.00
CA VAL A 80 -15.94 -13.86 -11.04
C VAL A 80 -15.18 -13.24 -9.85
N GLY A 81 -15.59 -12.05 -9.40
CA GLY A 81 -14.98 -11.33 -8.28
C GLY A 81 -14.34 -10.00 -8.70
N SER A 82 -15.02 -8.88 -8.47
CA SER A 82 -14.48 -7.54 -8.71
C SER A 82 -13.50 -7.10 -7.61
N LEU A 83 -12.71 -6.06 -7.87
CA LEU A 83 -11.87 -5.43 -6.84
C LEU A 83 -12.71 -5.00 -5.62
N GLU A 84 -13.89 -4.44 -5.89
CA GLU A 84 -14.86 -4.01 -4.87
C GLU A 84 -15.37 -5.19 -4.03
N GLU A 85 -15.64 -6.34 -4.66
CA GLU A 85 -16.09 -7.54 -3.94
C GLU A 85 -15.01 -8.08 -2.99
N ILE A 86 -13.76 -8.12 -3.45
CA ILE A 86 -12.62 -8.54 -2.61
C ILE A 86 -12.42 -7.55 -1.47
N PHE A 87 -12.54 -6.25 -1.75
CA PHE A 87 -12.45 -5.18 -0.76
C PHE A 87 -13.54 -5.30 0.31
N CYS A 88 -14.81 -5.38 -0.09
CA CYS A 88 -15.93 -5.55 0.85
C CYS A 88 -15.82 -6.85 1.66
N THR A 89 -15.37 -7.95 1.05
CA THR A 89 -15.14 -9.20 1.77
C THR A 89 -14.04 -9.06 2.83
N ALA A 90 -12.96 -8.32 2.54
CA ALA A 90 -11.92 -8.04 3.51
C ALA A 90 -12.43 -7.18 4.69
N LEU A 91 -13.27 -6.18 4.40
CA LEU A 91 -13.92 -5.36 5.43
C LEU A 91 -14.83 -6.19 6.33
N ILE A 92 -15.71 -7.03 5.74
CA ILE A 92 -16.64 -7.90 6.48
C ILE A 92 -15.88 -8.88 7.39
N ARG A 93 -14.71 -9.36 6.96
CA ARG A 93 -13.83 -10.22 7.78
C ARG A 93 -13.02 -9.45 8.83
N GLY A 94 -13.28 -8.16 9.03
CA GLY A 94 -12.64 -7.34 10.06
C GLY A 94 -11.17 -7.05 9.81
N ARG A 95 -10.70 -7.03 8.56
CA ARG A 95 -9.29 -6.75 8.26
C ARG A 95 -8.97 -5.27 8.42
N ASN A 96 -8.05 -4.94 9.33
CA ASN A 96 -7.63 -3.56 9.59
C ASN A 96 -6.62 -3.01 8.57
N PHE A 97 -5.83 -3.87 7.91
CA PHE A 97 -4.89 -3.47 6.88
C PHE A 97 -5.28 -4.10 5.56
N ILE A 98 -5.67 -3.29 4.58
CA ILE A 98 -6.08 -3.75 3.25
C ILE A 98 -5.21 -3.04 2.21
N ALA A 99 -4.54 -3.82 1.36
CA ALA A 99 -3.72 -3.27 0.29
C ALA A 99 -4.32 -3.57 -1.09
N LEU A 100 -4.50 -2.51 -1.86
CA LEU A 100 -4.78 -2.58 -3.30
C LEU A 100 -3.44 -2.78 -4.01
N ASP A 101 -3.11 -4.03 -4.31
CA ASP A 101 -1.77 -4.41 -4.76
C ASP A 101 -1.66 -4.51 -6.29
N ASN A 102 -0.55 -4.01 -6.83
CA ASN A 102 -0.16 -4.06 -8.23
C ASN A 102 -1.29 -3.63 -9.18
N VAL A 103 -1.95 -2.52 -8.84
CA VAL A 103 -3.05 -2.06 -9.67
C VAL A 103 -2.50 -1.50 -10.97
N ARG A 104 -3.01 -2.02 -12.10
CA ARG A 104 -2.55 -1.71 -13.46
C ARG A 104 -3.68 -1.05 -14.24
N GLY A 105 -3.41 0.13 -14.78
CA GLY A 105 -4.42 0.97 -15.43
C GLY A 105 -5.21 1.81 -14.44
N ALA A 106 -6.21 2.52 -14.93
CA ALA A 106 -7.04 3.43 -14.14
C ALA A 106 -7.78 2.67 -13.03
N ILE A 107 -7.53 3.02 -11.77
CA ILE A 107 -8.38 2.63 -10.65
C ILE A 107 -9.59 3.52 -10.63
N ASP A 108 -10.67 3.06 -11.24
CA ASP A 108 -11.98 3.66 -11.09
C ASP A 108 -12.81 2.78 -10.15
N CYS A 109 -12.76 3.10 -8.85
CA CYS A 109 -13.54 2.40 -7.84
C CYS A 109 -14.23 3.42 -6.92
N PRO A 110 -15.43 3.90 -7.30
CA PRO A 110 -16.21 4.85 -6.50
C PRO A 110 -16.49 4.35 -5.08
N ALA A 111 -16.58 3.03 -4.88
CA ALA A 111 -16.76 2.43 -3.55
C ALA A 111 -15.58 2.70 -2.61
N ILE A 112 -14.33 2.66 -3.11
CA ILE A 112 -13.14 2.99 -2.32
C ILE A 112 -13.08 4.50 -2.06
N GLU A 113 -13.41 5.32 -3.05
CA GLU A 113 -13.46 6.78 -2.91
C GLU A 113 -14.50 7.21 -1.84
N SER A 114 -15.67 6.57 -1.85
CA SER A 114 -16.73 6.74 -0.84
C SER A 114 -16.30 6.24 0.54
N PHE A 115 -15.69 5.06 0.62
CA PHE A 115 -15.19 4.50 1.89
C PHE A 115 -14.22 5.46 2.61
N LEU A 116 -13.38 6.17 1.86
CA LEU A 116 -12.39 7.10 2.41
C LEU A 116 -13.03 8.38 3.01
N THR A 117 -14.24 8.74 2.61
CA THR A 117 -14.89 9.99 3.00
C THR A 117 -16.09 9.79 3.93
N GLU A 118 -16.80 8.66 3.80
CA GLU A 118 -18.05 8.42 4.51
C GLU A 118 -17.87 8.11 6.00
N ASP A 119 -18.92 8.42 6.77
CA ASP A 119 -18.94 8.13 8.19
C ASP A 119 -19.15 6.66 8.55
N THR A 120 -19.98 6.01 7.75
CA THR A 120 -20.28 4.59 7.80
C THR A 120 -20.33 4.09 6.36
N PHE A 121 -19.72 2.94 6.09
CA PHE A 121 -19.71 2.32 4.77
C PHE A 121 -20.47 1.00 4.78
N LEU A 122 -21.41 0.83 3.86
CA LEU A 122 -22.19 -0.40 3.74
C LEU A 122 -21.47 -1.42 2.85
N ALA A 123 -20.70 -2.32 3.46
CA ALA A 123 -20.00 -3.37 2.74
C ALA A 123 -20.96 -4.50 2.33
N ARG A 124 -20.82 -4.98 1.09
CA ARG A 124 -21.65 -6.07 0.52
C ARG A 124 -20.76 -7.17 -0.05
N SER A 125 -21.10 -8.42 0.24
CA SER A 125 -20.44 -9.59 -0.35
C SER A 125 -21.51 -10.65 -0.67
N PRO A 126 -21.39 -11.41 -1.77
CA PRO A 126 -22.38 -12.44 -2.13
C PRO A 126 -22.66 -13.40 -0.98
N HIS A 127 -23.92 -13.75 -0.78
CA HIS A 127 -24.39 -14.68 0.26
C HIS A 127 -24.17 -14.22 1.71
N VAL A 128 -23.77 -12.96 1.91
CA VAL A 128 -23.64 -12.33 3.23
C VAL A 128 -24.53 -11.10 3.30
N ALA A 129 -25.21 -10.91 4.43
CA ALA A 129 -25.97 -9.68 4.66
C ALA A 129 -25.03 -8.46 4.61
N ALA A 130 -25.55 -7.33 4.15
CA ALA A 130 -24.76 -6.11 4.12
C ALA A 130 -24.36 -5.71 5.56
N VAL A 131 -23.11 -5.30 5.74
CA VAL A 131 -22.54 -4.95 7.05
C VAL A 131 -22.14 -3.49 7.04
N GLU A 132 -22.56 -2.75 8.06
CA GLU A 132 -22.08 -1.39 8.31
C GLU A 132 -20.66 -1.44 8.89
N ILE A 133 -19.74 -0.76 8.22
CA ILE A 133 -18.33 -0.70 8.57
C ILE A 133 -18.00 0.74 8.95
N ASP A 134 -17.28 0.91 10.06
CA ASP A 134 -16.66 2.18 10.42
C ASP A 134 -15.31 2.33 9.70
N PRO A 135 -15.17 3.23 8.71
CA PRO A 135 -13.93 3.35 7.97
C PRO A 135 -12.75 3.89 8.81
N ARG A 136 -12.99 4.42 10.03
CA ARG A 136 -11.93 4.89 10.95
C ARG A 136 -11.17 3.73 11.59
N ARG A 137 -11.46 2.48 11.24
CA ARG A 137 -10.82 1.29 11.82
C ARG A 137 -9.96 0.54 10.82
N VAL A 138 -9.80 1.09 9.62
CA VAL A 138 -9.12 0.44 8.51
C VAL A 138 -8.07 1.37 7.93
N ILE A 139 -6.89 0.81 7.66
CA ILE A 139 -5.78 1.43 6.98
C ILE A 139 -5.77 0.88 5.55
N LEU A 140 -5.99 1.78 4.60
CA LEU A 140 -5.89 1.47 3.19
C LEU A 140 -4.50 1.77 2.69
N GLN A 141 -3.93 0.78 2.00
CA GLN A 141 -2.65 0.89 1.34
C GLN A 141 -2.82 0.62 -0.14
N LEU A 142 -1.98 1.22 -0.97
CA LEU A 142 -2.01 1.03 -2.42
C LEU A 142 -0.57 0.91 -2.91
N THR A 143 -0.30 -0.02 -3.81
CA THR A 143 0.99 -0.08 -4.50
C THR A 143 0.80 0.09 -6.00
N SER A 144 1.70 0.82 -6.63
CA SER A 144 1.75 0.90 -8.09
C SER A 144 3.17 1.06 -8.63
N ASN A 145 3.42 0.44 -9.78
CA ASN A 145 4.61 0.71 -10.60
C ASN A 145 4.39 1.95 -11.50
N LYS A 146 3.15 2.15 -11.93
CA LYS A 146 2.70 3.23 -12.81
C LYS A 146 1.33 3.65 -12.30
N ALA A 147 1.32 4.60 -11.36
CA ALA A 147 0.07 5.04 -10.76
C ALA A 147 -0.69 5.90 -11.76
N ASP A 148 -1.51 5.27 -12.61
CA ASP A 148 -2.63 5.93 -13.29
C ASP A 148 -3.85 5.77 -12.36
N ILE A 149 -4.04 6.73 -11.47
CA ILE A 149 -5.19 6.76 -10.56
C ILE A 149 -6.05 7.96 -10.88
N THR A 150 -7.33 7.94 -10.47
CA THR A 150 -8.20 9.11 -10.62
C THR A 150 -7.63 10.30 -9.85
N THR A 151 -7.91 11.51 -10.32
CA THR A 151 -7.59 12.75 -9.57
C THR A 151 -8.17 12.70 -8.16
N ASP A 152 -9.36 12.11 -8.03
CA ASP A 152 -10.08 11.96 -6.77
C ASP A 152 -9.34 11.04 -5.78
N LEU A 153 -8.87 9.87 -6.23
CA LEU A 153 -8.07 8.95 -5.42
C LEU A 153 -6.67 9.51 -5.13
N ALA A 154 -6.05 10.22 -6.08
CA ALA A 154 -4.76 10.89 -5.88
C ALA A 154 -4.84 11.94 -4.77
N ASN A 155 -5.90 12.76 -4.77
CA ASN A 155 -6.16 13.76 -3.72
C ASN A 155 -6.40 13.12 -2.34
N ARG A 156 -6.90 11.87 -2.31
CA ARG A 156 -7.10 11.06 -1.08
C ARG A 156 -5.90 10.22 -0.66
N SER A 157 -4.76 10.34 -1.34
CA SER A 157 -3.58 9.50 -1.13
C SER A 157 -2.38 10.28 -0.60
N SER A 158 -1.68 9.71 0.39
CA SER A 158 -0.33 10.09 0.76
C SER A 158 0.66 9.30 -0.08
N CYS A 159 1.32 9.96 -1.03
CA CYS A 159 2.13 9.30 -2.04
C CYS A 159 3.59 9.24 -1.59
N VAL A 160 4.14 8.05 -1.48
CA VAL A 160 5.54 7.80 -1.12
C VAL A 160 6.21 7.16 -2.32
N ARG A 161 7.14 7.90 -2.93
CA ARG A 161 7.94 7.42 -4.05
C ARG A 161 9.23 6.74 -3.56
N ILE A 162 9.40 5.50 -3.97
CA ILE A 162 10.59 4.70 -3.72
C ILE A 162 11.31 4.49 -5.06
N LEU A 163 12.64 4.54 -5.04
CA LEU A 163 13.51 4.25 -6.16
C LEU A 163 14.11 2.86 -5.98
N LYS A 164 14.41 2.17 -7.08
CA LYS A 164 15.15 0.92 -7.00
C LYS A 164 16.56 1.20 -6.43
N GLN A 165 17.00 0.36 -5.51
CA GLN A 165 18.40 0.39 -5.07
C GLN A 165 19.33 0.01 -6.24
N PRO A 166 20.55 0.56 -6.29
CA PRO A 166 21.51 0.21 -7.33
C PRO A 166 21.86 -1.28 -7.27
N GLU A 167 22.31 -1.82 -8.40
CA GLU A 167 22.76 -3.21 -8.47
C GLU A 167 23.90 -3.46 -7.47
N GLY A 168 23.86 -4.60 -6.79
CA GLY A 168 24.82 -4.96 -5.75
C GLY A 168 24.62 -4.29 -4.40
N HIS A 169 23.60 -3.44 -4.22
CA HIS A 169 23.24 -2.91 -2.90
C HIS A 169 22.96 -4.06 -1.92
N ARG A 170 23.66 -4.05 -0.79
CA ARG A 170 23.49 -5.02 0.28
C ARG A 170 22.54 -4.45 1.32
N PHE A 171 21.34 -5.01 1.37
CA PHE A 171 20.39 -4.74 2.44
C PHE A 171 20.98 -5.16 3.79
N ARG A 172 20.63 -4.44 4.84
CA ARG A 172 21.07 -4.74 6.19
C ARG A 172 20.55 -6.12 6.61
N GLY A 173 21.47 -6.97 7.04
CA GLY A 173 21.16 -8.23 7.68
C GLY A 173 20.90 -8.03 9.17
N TYR A 174 19.96 -8.80 9.70
CA TYR A 174 19.66 -8.90 11.12
C TYR A 174 19.87 -10.34 11.58
N PRO A 175 20.12 -10.59 12.88
CA PRO A 175 20.25 -11.96 13.40
C PRO A 175 19.06 -12.87 13.06
N GLU A 176 17.86 -12.29 12.99
CA GLU A 176 16.61 -12.98 12.72
C GLU A 176 16.28 -13.10 11.22
N GLY A 177 17.10 -12.52 10.34
CA GLY A 177 16.86 -12.50 8.90
C GLY A 177 16.87 -11.09 8.32
N ASP A 178 15.84 -10.76 7.55
CA ASP A 178 15.67 -9.42 6.99
C ASP A 178 15.02 -8.45 8.01
N VAL A 179 14.83 -7.18 7.62
CA VAL A 179 14.22 -6.19 8.51
C VAL A 179 12.79 -6.52 8.89
N LEU A 180 12.01 -7.19 8.03
CA LEU A 180 10.65 -7.59 8.34
C LEU A 180 10.61 -8.70 9.39
N ASP A 181 11.50 -9.69 9.26
CA ASP A 181 11.64 -10.76 10.25
C ASP A 181 12.14 -10.21 11.59
N HIS A 182 13.13 -9.31 11.55
CA HIS A 182 13.59 -8.60 12.75
C HIS A 182 12.48 -7.80 13.44
N VAL A 183 11.65 -7.08 12.68
CA VAL A 183 10.49 -6.34 13.21
C VAL A 183 9.45 -7.30 13.80
N ARG A 184 9.19 -8.45 13.19
CA ARG A 184 8.23 -9.43 13.72
C ARG A 184 8.68 -10.01 15.05
N VAL A 185 9.94 -10.41 15.17
CA VAL A 185 10.50 -10.94 16.42
C VAL A 185 10.52 -9.86 17.51
N ASN A 186 10.87 -8.62 17.14
CA ASN A 186 11.01 -7.49 18.07
C ASN A 186 9.76 -6.58 18.11
N GLN A 187 8.60 -7.07 17.67
CA GLN A 187 7.41 -6.27 17.37
C GLN A 187 6.99 -5.35 18.53
N ARG A 188 7.00 -5.86 19.77
CA ARG A 188 6.65 -5.10 20.98
C ARG A 188 7.49 -3.83 21.15
N PHE A 189 8.77 -3.86 20.76
CA PHE A 189 9.65 -2.71 20.83
C PHE A 189 9.31 -1.66 19.76
N TYR A 190 9.00 -2.10 18.54
CA TYR A 190 8.57 -1.22 17.45
C TYR A 190 7.23 -0.55 17.77
N LEU A 191 6.25 -1.31 18.26
CA LEU A 191 4.97 -0.75 18.70
C LEU A 191 5.14 0.20 19.88
N GLY A 192 5.98 -0.16 20.85
CA GLY A 192 6.36 0.71 21.97
C GLY A 192 7.00 2.02 21.49
N ALA A 193 7.84 1.97 20.45
CA ALA A 193 8.43 3.17 19.85
C ALA A 193 7.39 4.04 19.16
N VAL A 194 6.39 3.46 18.47
CA VAL A 194 5.24 4.21 17.92
C VAL A 194 4.46 4.90 19.04
N PHE A 195 4.13 4.20 20.12
CA PHE A 195 3.42 4.80 21.25
C PHE A 195 4.25 5.85 21.98
N ALA A 196 5.58 5.72 22.03
CA ALA A 196 6.45 6.77 22.52
C ALA A 196 6.34 8.05 21.67
N VAL A 197 6.18 7.92 20.34
CA VAL A 197 5.92 9.06 19.45
C VAL A 197 4.58 9.71 19.75
N VAL A 198 3.51 8.91 19.80
CA VAL A 198 2.16 9.41 20.08
C VAL A 198 2.09 10.06 21.46
N LYS A 199 2.74 9.47 22.46
CA LYS A 199 2.85 10.03 23.82
C LYS A 199 3.58 11.36 23.81
N ALA A 200 4.74 11.47 23.15
CA ALA A 200 5.48 12.71 23.07
C ALA A 200 4.66 13.84 22.41
N TRP A 201 3.99 13.54 21.30
CA TRP A 201 3.05 14.48 20.65
C TRP A 201 1.88 14.87 21.57
N HIS A 202 1.29 13.90 22.27
CA HIS A 202 0.20 14.15 23.21
C HIS A 202 0.65 15.04 24.38
N THR A 203 1.82 14.76 24.96
CA THR A 203 2.42 15.56 26.05
C THR A 203 2.74 16.98 25.61
N ALA A 204 3.10 17.18 24.34
CA ALA A 204 3.29 18.51 23.75
C ALA A 204 1.97 19.29 23.52
N GLY A 205 0.81 18.74 23.89
CA GLY A 205 -0.50 19.39 23.74
C GLY A 205 -1.19 19.10 22.41
N LYS A 206 -0.83 18.01 21.72
CA LYS A 206 -1.37 17.64 20.39
C LYS A 206 -1.21 18.73 19.31
N PRO A 207 -0.02 19.34 19.19
CA PRO A 207 0.21 20.41 18.22
C PRO A 207 0.00 19.94 16.77
N ARG A 208 -0.29 20.91 15.90
CA ARG A 208 -0.60 20.74 14.48
C ARG A 208 0.10 21.83 13.68
N SER A 209 0.65 21.48 12.53
CA SER A 209 1.14 22.46 11.57
C SER A 209 -0.02 23.16 10.88
N ASP A 210 0.15 24.44 10.52
CA ASP A 210 -0.82 25.19 9.73
C ASP A 210 -0.58 24.97 8.23
N ILE A 211 -0.96 23.78 7.75
CA ILE A 211 -0.85 23.38 6.34
C ILE A 211 -2.21 23.03 5.76
N THR A 212 -2.40 23.37 4.50
CA THR A 212 -3.70 23.27 3.81
C THR A 212 -3.66 22.49 2.51
N GLY A 213 -2.48 21.96 2.15
CA GLY A 213 -2.20 21.33 0.86
C GLY A 213 -2.69 19.88 0.70
N HIS A 214 -3.57 19.38 1.59
CA HIS A 214 -4.11 18.03 1.52
C HIS A 214 -5.57 18.01 2.02
N ASP A 215 -6.44 17.22 1.39
CA ASP A 215 -7.87 17.17 1.73
C ASP A 215 -8.11 16.55 3.12
N PHE A 216 -7.28 15.60 3.50
CA PHE A 216 -7.22 14.98 4.83
C PHE A 216 -6.47 15.90 5.80
N ARG A 217 -6.97 17.13 5.97
CA ARG A 217 -6.33 18.21 6.75
C ARG A 217 -5.97 17.80 8.18
N PRO A 218 -6.86 17.18 8.98
CA PRO A 218 -6.51 16.79 10.34
C PRO A 218 -5.31 15.84 10.38
N TRP A 219 -5.25 14.91 9.42
CA TRP A 219 -4.12 14.00 9.29
C TRP A 219 -2.85 14.73 8.85
N ALA A 220 -2.92 15.54 7.79
CA ALA A 220 -1.75 16.22 7.26
C ALA A 220 -1.12 17.14 8.30
N CYS A 221 -1.91 17.99 8.96
CA CYS A 221 -1.43 18.91 10.00
C CYS A 221 -0.79 18.18 11.19
N THR A 222 -1.38 17.07 11.64
CA THR A 222 -0.85 16.29 12.76
C THR A 222 0.41 15.51 12.38
N MET A 223 0.41 14.83 11.24
CA MET A 223 1.57 14.08 10.76
C MET A 223 2.73 14.99 10.42
N ASP A 224 2.48 16.12 9.78
CA ASP A 224 3.52 17.07 9.40
C ASP A 224 4.26 17.60 10.63
N TRP A 225 3.52 17.97 11.68
CA TRP A 225 4.15 18.38 12.93
C TRP A 225 4.99 17.25 13.54
N ILE A 226 4.46 16.03 13.58
CA ILE A 226 5.17 14.86 14.15
C ILE A 226 6.45 14.55 13.37
N VAL A 227 6.40 14.49 12.04
CA VAL A 227 7.57 14.13 11.23
C VAL A 227 8.65 15.20 11.28
N GLN A 228 8.29 16.48 11.28
CA GLN A 228 9.27 17.56 11.37
C GLN A 228 9.86 17.70 12.77
N ASN A 229 9.03 17.69 13.82
CA ASN A 229 9.49 18.04 15.18
C ASN A 229 10.01 16.82 15.97
N LEU A 230 9.44 15.63 15.78
CA LEU A 230 9.85 14.44 16.53
C LEU A 230 10.83 13.56 15.75
N PHE A 231 10.65 13.44 14.43
CA PHE A 231 11.55 12.65 13.59
C PHE A 231 12.66 13.48 12.92
N GLN A 232 12.58 14.82 12.95
CA GLN A 232 13.51 15.70 12.24
C GLN A 232 13.59 15.35 10.73
N ALA A 233 12.45 14.94 10.16
CA ALA A 233 12.30 14.63 8.75
C ALA A 233 11.87 15.85 7.93
N GLY A 234 11.86 15.73 6.60
CA GLY A 234 11.43 16.81 5.72
C GLY A 234 9.93 17.15 5.86
N PRO A 235 9.49 18.31 5.34
CA PRO A 235 8.08 18.70 5.35
C PRO A 235 7.20 17.67 4.62
N LEU A 236 6.08 17.29 5.24
CA LEU A 236 5.26 16.15 4.79
C LEU A 236 4.70 16.34 3.38
N LEU A 237 4.29 17.57 3.04
CA LEU A 237 3.61 17.87 1.77
C LEU A 237 4.52 18.48 0.69
N ALA A 238 5.81 18.62 0.95
CA ALA A 238 6.74 19.12 -0.06
C ALA A 238 6.73 18.21 -1.30
N GLY A 239 6.51 18.80 -2.48
CA GLY A 239 6.43 18.11 -3.78
C GLY A 239 5.23 17.17 -3.95
N HIS A 240 4.30 17.13 -2.99
CA HIS A 240 3.21 16.14 -2.99
C HIS A 240 2.12 16.49 -4.00
N ARG A 241 1.81 17.77 -4.20
CA ARG A 241 0.78 18.21 -5.16
C ARG A 241 1.18 17.90 -6.60
N GLU A 242 2.44 18.15 -6.94
CA GLU A 242 3.02 17.82 -8.25
C GLU A 242 2.96 16.31 -8.49
N THR A 243 3.23 15.53 -7.45
CA THR A 243 3.11 14.06 -7.50
C THR A 243 1.67 13.63 -7.76
N GLN A 244 0.68 14.20 -7.06
CA GLN A 244 -0.74 13.90 -7.27
C GLN A 244 -1.19 14.24 -8.70
N VAL A 245 -0.83 15.43 -9.20
CA VAL A 245 -1.17 15.86 -10.57
C VAL A 245 -0.55 14.92 -11.60
N ARG A 246 0.70 14.52 -11.41
CA ARG A 246 1.37 13.57 -12.32
C ARG A 246 0.66 12.22 -12.33
N MET A 247 0.36 11.64 -11.16
CA MET A 247 -0.34 10.36 -11.04
C MET A 247 -1.74 10.37 -11.64
N ALA A 248 -2.41 11.53 -11.63
CA ALA A 248 -3.72 11.72 -12.24
C ALA A 248 -3.67 12.03 -13.75
N THR A 249 -2.48 12.21 -14.32
CA THR A 249 -2.30 12.64 -15.73
C THR A 249 -1.53 11.57 -16.51
N PRO A 250 -2.22 10.65 -17.23
CA PRO A 250 -1.59 9.55 -17.97
C PRO A 250 -0.50 10.01 -18.96
N VAL A 251 -0.69 11.17 -19.58
CA VAL A 251 0.26 11.75 -20.53
C VAL A 251 1.59 12.14 -19.84
N LEU A 252 1.55 12.62 -18.59
CA LEU A 252 2.75 12.96 -17.83
C LEU A 252 3.42 11.71 -17.24
N ASN A 253 2.63 10.69 -16.86
CA ASN A 253 3.16 9.38 -16.49
C ASN A 253 3.91 8.74 -17.67
N TRP A 254 3.34 8.80 -18.88
CA TRP A 254 4.03 8.37 -20.10
C TRP A 254 5.33 9.16 -20.33
N LEU A 255 5.33 10.49 -20.14
CA LEU A 255 6.56 11.29 -20.30
C LEU A 255 7.64 10.92 -19.28
N ARG A 256 7.26 10.62 -18.03
CA ARG A 256 8.18 10.09 -17.01
C ARG A 256 8.79 8.75 -17.45
N ASP A 257 7.97 7.84 -17.96
CA ASP A 257 8.45 6.53 -18.45
C ASP A 257 9.46 6.69 -19.59
N VAL A 258 9.21 7.63 -20.51
CA VAL A 258 10.16 8.00 -21.57
C VAL A 258 11.46 8.55 -20.97
N ALA A 259 11.39 9.46 -19.99
CA ALA A 259 12.59 9.99 -19.32
C ALA A 259 13.42 8.89 -18.63
N LEU A 260 12.74 7.93 -17.97
CA LEU A 260 13.39 6.76 -17.37
C LEU A 260 14.02 5.84 -18.43
N ALA A 261 13.39 5.67 -19.59
CA ALA A 261 13.94 4.90 -20.71
C ALA A 261 15.17 5.58 -21.33
N VAL A 262 15.12 6.90 -21.54
CA VAL A 262 16.24 7.71 -22.04
C VAL A 262 17.43 7.63 -21.07
N ARG A 263 17.18 7.71 -19.76
CA ARG A 263 18.22 7.54 -18.73
C ARG A 263 18.83 6.14 -18.77
N ARG A 264 18.00 5.09 -18.78
CA ARG A 264 18.46 3.69 -18.84
C ARG A 264 19.30 3.39 -20.08
N SER A 265 18.96 4.05 -21.19
CA SER A 265 19.66 3.87 -22.48
C SER A 265 20.89 4.77 -22.62
N GLY A 266 21.24 5.58 -21.62
CA GLY A 266 22.43 6.45 -21.66
C GLY A 266 22.33 7.66 -22.59
N HIS A 267 21.13 8.08 -22.97
CA HIS A 267 20.89 9.18 -23.92
C HIS A 267 20.50 10.50 -23.23
N MET A 268 20.86 10.67 -21.96
CA MET A 268 20.65 11.93 -21.24
C MET A 268 21.47 13.06 -21.88
N ASP A 269 20.96 14.28 -21.75
CA ASP A 269 21.56 15.52 -22.25
C ASP A 269 21.71 15.64 -23.77
N LEU A 270 21.24 14.65 -24.53
CA LEU A 270 21.18 14.69 -25.99
C LEU A 270 19.85 15.27 -26.49
N TRP A 271 19.90 15.99 -27.62
CA TRP A 271 18.70 16.43 -28.34
C TRP A 271 18.19 15.30 -29.22
N LEU A 272 17.00 14.79 -28.90
CA LEU A 272 16.36 13.65 -29.55
C LEU A 272 15.13 14.12 -30.34
N ARG A 273 15.03 13.67 -31.59
CA ARG A 273 13.80 13.77 -32.39
C ARG A 273 12.81 12.68 -31.98
N ALA A 274 11.55 12.82 -32.39
CA ALA A 274 10.53 11.77 -32.18
C ALA A 274 10.99 10.39 -32.70
N SER A 275 11.76 10.34 -33.79
CA SER A 275 12.33 9.08 -34.30
C SER A 275 13.37 8.45 -33.37
N GLY A 276 14.22 9.26 -32.73
CA GLY A 276 15.18 8.77 -31.74
C GLY A 276 14.48 8.27 -30.48
N LEU A 277 13.41 8.96 -30.04
CA LEU A 277 12.58 8.50 -28.93
C LEU A 277 11.90 7.16 -29.26
N VAL A 278 11.36 6.97 -30.46
CA VAL A 278 10.77 5.69 -30.87
C VAL A 278 11.78 4.56 -30.79
N ALA A 279 13.02 4.77 -31.27
CA ALA A 279 14.07 3.76 -31.21
C ALA A 279 14.37 3.34 -29.76
N ILE A 280 14.57 4.32 -28.87
CA ILE A 280 14.83 4.07 -27.44
C ILE A 280 13.65 3.34 -26.78
N ILE A 281 12.42 3.80 -27.02
CA ILE A 281 11.22 3.22 -26.41
C ILE A 281 11.00 1.78 -26.91
N ALA A 282 11.24 1.50 -28.19
CA ALA A 282 11.08 0.16 -28.76
C ALA A 282 12.04 -0.88 -28.16
N GLU A 283 13.20 -0.46 -27.69
CA GLU A 283 14.16 -1.33 -27.00
C GLU A 283 13.79 -1.57 -25.52
N VAL A 284 12.93 -0.72 -24.93
CA VAL A 284 12.51 -0.80 -23.53
C VAL A 284 11.08 -1.33 -23.44
N ALA A 285 10.96 -2.65 -23.20
CA ALA A 285 9.68 -3.38 -23.16
C ALA A 285 8.62 -2.80 -22.20
N ASP A 286 9.03 -2.02 -21.22
CA ASP A 286 8.16 -1.51 -20.18
C ASP A 286 7.43 -0.21 -20.56
N VAL A 287 7.73 0.43 -21.70
CA VAL A 287 7.16 1.74 -22.06
C VAL A 287 6.19 1.60 -23.23
N GLU A 288 4.98 2.16 -23.09
CA GLU A 288 3.97 2.13 -24.16
C GLU A 288 4.47 2.93 -25.38
N LEU A 289 4.40 2.30 -26.56
CA LEU A 289 4.55 2.94 -27.87
C LEU A 289 3.18 3.41 -28.38
N PRO A 290 2.85 4.71 -28.29
CA PRO A 290 1.56 5.20 -28.72
C PRO A 290 1.37 4.97 -30.22
N GLY A 291 0.19 4.48 -30.62
CA GLY A 291 -0.14 4.25 -32.02
C GLY A 291 0.40 2.95 -32.62
N LEU A 292 1.03 2.07 -31.83
CA LEU A 292 1.38 0.71 -32.22
C LEU A 292 0.14 -0.19 -32.07
N PRO A 293 -0.37 -0.84 -33.13
CA PRO A 293 -1.48 -1.79 -33.03
C PRO A 293 -1.04 -3.09 -32.33
N GLU A 294 -1.98 -3.84 -31.76
CA GLU A 294 -1.70 -5.15 -31.15
C GLU A 294 -1.05 -6.09 -32.19
N GLY A 295 0.13 -6.63 -31.87
CA GLY A 295 0.92 -7.45 -32.79
C GLY A 295 1.58 -6.68 -33.95
N GLY A 296 1.53 -5.35 -33.95
CA GLY A 296 2.18 -4.52 -34.96
C GLY A 296 3.69 -4.48 -34.78
N ASP A 297 4.41 -4.49 -35.91
CA ASP A 297 5.87 -4.33 -35.92
C ASP A 297 6.23 -2.85 -36.15
N PRO A 298 6.95 -2.18 -35.22
CA PRO A 298 7.42 -0.81 -35.42
C PRO A 298 8.42 -0.65 -36.57
N ALA A 299 8.96 -1.74 -37.13
CA ALA A 299 9.79 -1.72 -38.33
C ALA A 299 9.00 -1.52 -39.64
N ASP A 300 7.68 -1.74 -39.65
CA ASP A 300 6.83 -1.45 -40.81
C ASP A 300 6.70 0.07 -41.00
N GLU A 301 7.03 0.57 -42.19
CA GLU A 301 7.06 2.01 -42.49
C GLU A 301 5.70 2.72 -42.30
N ALA A 302 4.59 2.05 -42.62
CA ALA A 302 3.25 2.59 -42.44
C ALA A 302 2.86 2.65 -40.94
N VAL A 303 3.24 1.62 -40.18
CA VAL A 303 3.05 1.58 -38.72
C VAL A 303 3.93 2.64 -38.05
N ARG A 304 5.20 2.70 -38.42
CA ARG A 304 6.20 3.66 -37.93
C ARG A 304 5.75 5.10 -38.11
N LYS A 305 5.16 5.45 -39.26
CA LYS A 305 4.59 6.78 -39.50
C LYS A 305 3.44 7.10 -38.53
N LYS A 306 2.55 6.14 -38.24
CA LYS A 306 1.46 6.32 -37.27
C LYS A 306 2.00 6.50 -35.85
N VAL A 307 2.99 5.69 -35.46
CA VAL A 307 3.69 5.79 -34.16
C VAL A 307 4.34 7.15 -34.00
N LEU A 308 5.11 7.63 -34.99
CA LEU A 308 5.76 8.94 -34.95
C LEU A 308 4.75 10.09 -34.77
N GLN A 309 3.62 10.04 -35.48
CA GLN A 309 2.55 11.03 -35.32
C GLN A 309 1.91 10.97 -33.94
N ALA A 310 1.69 9.77 -33.39
CA ALA A 310 1.12 9.58 -32.07
C ALA A 310 2.08 10.07 -30.96
N ILE A 311 3.38 9.78 -31.05
CA ILE A 311 4.42 10.33 -30.18
C ILE A 311 4.42 11.86 -30.26
N GLY A 312 4.41 12.44 -31.47
CA GLY A 312 4.38 13.90 -31.64
C GLY A 312 3.16 14.55 -30.99
N ARG A 313 1.97 13.95 -31.13
CA ARG A 313 0.75 14.42 -30.46
C ARG A 313 0.84 14.29 -28.93
N ARG A 314 1.35 13.17 -28.42
CA ARG A 314 1.47 12.94 -26.97
C ARG A 314 2.50 13.88 -26.35
N MET A 315 3.65 14.09 -26.98
CA MET A 315 4.63 15.11 -26.56
C MET A 315 4.04 16.53 -26.60
N ALA A 316 3.24 16.87 -27.62
CA ALA A 316 2.55 18.16 -27.65
C ALA A 316 1.59 18.34 -26.47
N GLN A 317 0.87 17.28 -26.09
CA GLN A 317 0.00 17.29 -24.89
C GLN A 317 0.80 17.43 -23.60
N CYS A 318 1.95 16.76 -23.46
CA CYS A 318 2.80 16.89 -22.26
C CYS A 318 3.27 18.34 -22.03
N PHE A 319 3.67 19.01 -23.11
CA PHE A 319 4.28 20.34 -23.04
C PHE A 319 3.26 21.47 -23.13
N GLY A 320 2.10 21.27 -23.78
CA GLY A 320 1.19 22.37 -24.07
C GLY A 320 1.93 23.53 -24.74
N ALA A 321 1.76 24.74 -24.19
CA ALA A 321 2.44 25.96 -24.64
C ALA A 321 3.88 26.10 -24.14
N ASP A 322 4.29 25.37 -23.10
CA ASP A 322 5.60 25.53 -22.47
C ASP A 322 6.69 24.76 -23.20
N ASN A 323 7.94 25.20 -23.04
CA ASN A 323 9.11 24.53 -23.62
C ASN A 323 9.99 23.81 -22.61
N LEU A 324 9.65 23.88 -21.32
CA LEU A 324 10.33 23.18 -20.25
C LEU A 324 9.31 22.43 -19.39
N ARG A 325 9.62 21.18 -19.09
CA ARG A 325 8.85 20.34 -18.17
C ARG A 325 9.76 19.76 -17.11
N ALA A 326 9.44 20.02 -15.84
CA ALA A 326 10.09 19.37 -14.70
C ALA A 326 9.21 18.22 -14.22
N ILE A 327 9.73 17.00 -14.26
CA ILE A 327 9.01 15.79 -13.83
C ILE A 327 9.98 14.89 -13.08
N ASP A 328 9.73 14.63 -11.81
CA ASP A 328 10.40 13.54 -11.07
C ASP A 328 11.93 13.61 -10.96
N GLY A 329 12.47 14.82 -10.92
CA GLY A 329 13.92 15.06 -10.93
C GLY A 329 14.51 15.12 -12.33
N PHE A 330 13.68 15.12 -13.37
CA PHE A 330 14.08 15.37 -14.75
C PHE A 330 13.66 16.76 -15.19
N HIS A 331 14.53 17.42 -15.95
CA HIS A 331 14.20 18.57 -16.78
C HIS A 331 14.15 18.12 -18.23
N ILE A 332 13.01 18.39 -18.88
CA ILE A 332 12.78 18.02 -20.27
C ILE A 332 12.53 19.28 -21.06
N GLU A 333 13.45 19.62 -21.94
CA GLU A 333 13.39 20.79 -22.80
C GLU A 333 12.84 20.41 -24.17
N ARG A 334 12.03 21.28 -24.76
CA ARG A 334 11.53 21.20 -26.13
C ARG A 334 12.02 22.41 -26.90
N ARG A 335 12.61 22.19 -28.08
CA ARG A 335 12.92 23.24 -29.04
C ARG A 335 12.31 22.95 -30.40
N GLU A 336 12.05 24.01 -31.15
CA GLU A 336 11.57 23.95 -32.53
C GLU A 336 12.66 24.54 -33.44
N LEU A 337 12.99 23.81 -34.50
CA LEU A 337 13.99 24.17 -35.50
C LEU A 337 13.32 24.20 -36.87
N ASP A 338 13.72 25.12 -37.74
CA ASP A 338 13.25 25.13 -39.12
C ASP A 338 13.86 23.96 -39.91
N ASP A 339 13.03 23.21 -40.64
CA ASP A 339 13.53 22.23 -41.61
C ASP A 339 13.85 22.93 -42.94
N PRO A 340 15.14 23.10 -43.31
CA PRO A 340 15.51 23.76 -44.56
C PRO A 340 15.11 22.94 -45.80
N VAL A 341 14.77 21.66 -45.66
CA VAL A 341 14.47 20.75 -46.79
C VAL A 341 12.95 20.57 -46.98
N HIS A 342 12.17 20.61 -45.90
CA HIS A 342 10.73 20.30 -45.96
C HIS A 342 9.81 21.45 -45.50
N SER A 343 10.36 22.61 -45.15
CA SER A 343 9.62 23.81 -44.72
C SER A 343 8.59 23.52 -43.61
N ARG A 344 8.91 22.56 -42.74
CA ARG A 344 8.09 22.18 -41.59
C ARG A 344 8.94 22.31 -40.32
N PRO A 345 8.36 22.73 -39.20
CA PRO A 345 9.10 22.77 -37.95
C PRO A 345 9.48 21.37 -37.46
N ILE A 346 10.76 21.17 -37.16
CA ILE A 346 11.30 20.00 -36.49
C ILE A 346 11.30 20.25 -34.99
N ARG A 347 10.79 19.29 -34.23
CA ARG A 347 10.85 19.35 -32.76
C ARG A 347 11.88 18.39 -32.22
N GLU A 348 12.68 18.89 -31.29
CA GLU A 348 13.69 18.13 -30.57
C GLU A 348 13.49 18.27 -29.07
N TYR A 349 13.85 17.22 -28.35
CA TYR A 349 13.65 17.10 -26.92
C TYR A 349 14.95 16.72 -26.23
N ARG A 350 15.29 17.38 -25.13
CA ARG A 350 16.47 17.06 -24.32
C ARG A 350 16.04 16.71 -22.91
N PHE A 351 16.51 15.57 -22.42
CA PHE A 351 16.22 15.06 -21.07
C PHE A 351 17.47 15.22 -20.21
N ALA A 352 17.39 15.98 -19.14
CA ALA A 352 18.47 16.21 -18.19
C ALA A 352 18.03 15.78 -16.79
N THR A 353 18.98 15.32 -15.97
CA THR A 353 18.71 15.06 -14.55
C THR A 353 18.93 16.36 -13.79
N VAL A 354 18.02 16.71 -12.90
CA VAL A 354 18.26 17.76 -11.90
C VAL A 354 19.05 17.10 -10.79
N GLU A 355 20.33 17.45 -10.66
CA GLU A 355 21.05 17.08 -9.44
C GLU A 355 20.30 17.65 -8.24
N PRO A 356 19.96 16.83 -7.24
CA PRO A 356 19.33 17.37 -6.05
C PRO A 356 20.32 18.34 -5.42
N VAL A 357 19.92 19.60 -5.27
CA VAL A 357 20.65 20.56 -4.44
C VAL A 357 20.72 19.96 -3.02
N GLY A 358 21.87 19.38 -2.68
CA GLY A 358 22.12 18.71 -1.40
C GLY A 358 21.64 17.25 -1.32
N SER A 359 22.22 16.35 -2.10
CA SER A 359 22.00 14.89 -2.00
C SER A 359 23.02 14.13 -1.15
N ALA A 360 23.74 14.82 -0.26
CA ALA A 360 24.30 14.11 0.88
C ALA A 360 23.10 13.73 1.76
N SER A 361 22.70 12.45 1.75
CA SER A 361 21.86 11.94 2.83
C SER A 361 22.57 12.32 4.13
N PRO A 362 21.99 13.14 5.02
CA PRO A 362 22.60 13.42 6.33
C PRO A 362 22.68 12.15 7.20
N TYR A 363 22.24 11.00 6.67
CA TYR A 363 22.22 9.70 7.29
C TYR A 363 22.98 8.63 6.48
N ALA A 364 23.82 9.02 5.51
CA ALA A 364 24.87 8.11 5.07
C ALA A 364 25.74 7.80 6.31
N PRO A 365 25.91 6.52 6.71
CA PRO A 365 26.82 6.22 7.79
C PRO A 365 28.20 6.80 7.42
N PRO A 366 28.92 7.42 8.37
CA PRO A 366 30.28 7.87 8.08
C PRO A 366 31.07 6.66 7.57
N ALA A 367 31.73 6.85 6.44
CA ALA A 367 32.62 5.83 5.88
C ALA A 367 33.63 5.42 6.96
N ASP A 368 33.67 4.12 7.23
CA ASP A 368 34.67 3.36 7.98
C ASP A 368 35.79 4.23 8.61
N GLN A 369 35.63 4.59 9.88
CA GLN A 369 36.79 4.81 10.74
C GLN A 369 37.11 3.47 11.37
N GLY A 370 38.20 2.89 10.88
CA GLY A 370 38.60 1.51 11.14
C GLY A 370 38.52 1.11 12.61
N LEU A 371 38.07 -0.12 12.81
CA LEU A 371 38.36 -0.91 13.99
C LEU A 371 39.88 -0.95 14.19
N ILE A 372 40.39 -0.09 15.06
CA ILE A 372 41.72 -0.27 15.64
C ILE A 372 41.53 -1.26 16.79
N GLY A 373 41.83 -2.52 16.52
CA GLY A 373 42.20 -3.47 17.55
C GLY A 373 43.60 -3.10 18.04
N GLU A 374 43.72 -2.67 19.29
CA GLU A 374 45.00 -2.71 19.99
C GLU A 374 45.10 -4.03 20.75
N GLU A 375 45.87 -4.96 20.18
CA GLU A 375 46.58 -5.97 20.96
C GLU A 375 47.62 -5.25 21.83
N VAL A 376 47.45 -5.28 23.16
CA VAL A 376 48.53 -4.94 24.08
C VAL A 376 49.12 -6.23 24.63
N THR A 377 50.27 -6.57 24.07
CA THR A 377 51.19 -7.60 24.51
C THR A 377 51.73 -7.32 25.92
N HIS A 378 51.85 -8.39 26.71
CA HIS A 378 52.51 -8.43 28.01
C HIS A 378 53.95 -7.90 27.97
N GLU A 379 54.29 -6.99 28.89
CA GLU A 379 55.65 -6.83 29.39
C GLU A 379 55.68 -6.86 30.93
N VAL A 380 56.63 -7.64 31.43
CA VAL A 380 56.94 -7.90 32.83
C VAL A 380 58.06 -6.95 33.25
N ALA A 381 57.93 -6.27 34.39
CA ALA A 381 58.87 -6.33 35.52
C ALA A 381 58.83 -5.12 36.48
N SER A 382 58.90 -5.48 37.77
CA SER A 382 59.59 -4.80 38.87
C SER A 382 58.96 -3.59 39.58
N GLY A 383 58.69 -3.78 40.88
CA GLY A 383 59.42 -3.01 41.89
C GLY A 383 58.64 -2.07 42.82
N SER A 384 58.35 -2.58 44.02
CA SER A 384 58.52 -1.92 45.34
C SER A 384 57.37 -1.14 46.01
N ASN A 385 56.95 -1.71 47.16
CA ASN A 385 56.83 -1.18 48.52
C ASN A 385 55.77 -0.13 48.97
N GLY A 386 55.09 -0.50 50.07
CA GLY A 386 54.56 0.39 51.13
C GLY A 386 53.06 0.19 51.43
N VAL A 387 52.63 -0.79 52.24
CA VAL A 387 52.39 -0.77 53.71
C VAL A 387 51.36 0.26 54.22
N HIS A 388 50.22 -0.23 54.75
CA HIS A 388 49.44 0.16 55.95
C HIS A 388 47.99 -0.39 55.80
N SER A 389 47.55 -1.48 56.45
CA SER A 389 47.23 -1.80 57.87
C SER A 389 45.78 -1.49 58.30
N ALA A 390 45.06 -2.57 58.68
CA ALA A 390 43.86 -2.68 59.55
C ALA A 390 42.56 -1.98 59.08
N GLY A 391 41.34 -2.46 59.30
CA GLY A 391 40.76 -3.56 60.08
C GLY A 391 39.25 -3.29 60.20
N GLU A 392 38.50 -4.29 60.68
CA GLU A 392 37.12 -4.25 61.17
C GLU A 392 35.95 -4.62 60.22
N SER A 393 35.32 -5.73 60.61
CA SER A 393 33.96 -6.18 60.37
C SER A 393 32.91 -5.30 61.04
N VAL A 394 31.70 -5.23 60.48
CA VAL A 394 30.39 -5.39 61.18
C VAL A 394 29.23 -5.29 60.16
N THR A 395 28.18 -6.02 60.47
CA THR A 395 26.85 -6.23 59.85
C THR A 395 26.07 -4.96 59.45
N ASP A 396 25.25 -5.01 58.39
CA ASP A 396 23.78 -4.87 58.48
C ASP A 396 23.07 -5.13 57.13
N ALA A 397 21.81 -5.55 57.23
CA ALA A 397 20.84 -5.77 56.17
C ALA A 397 20.26 -4.46 55.62
N GLY A 398 19.74 -4.45 54.38
CA GLY A 398 18.97 -3.31 53.86
C GLY A 398 18.63 -3.41 52.38
N ALA A 399 17.33 -3.59 52.11
CA ALA A 399 16.69 -3.73 50.80
C ALA A 399 16.85 -2.54 49.84
N SER A 400 16.70 -2.80 48.53
CA SER A 400 16.54 -1.79 47.47
C SER A 400 15.27 -2.06 46.64
N PRO A 401 14.51 -1.03 46.20
CA PRO A 401 13.06 -1.06 46.11
C PRO A 401 12.50 -0.86 44.67
N TYR A 402 11.17 -1.02 44.55
CA TYR A 402 10.28 -0.65 43.44
C TYR A 402 9.90 -1.71 42.38
N ARG A 403 9.03 -2.62 42.83
CA ARG A 403 7.82 -3.05 42.10
C ARG A 403 6.74 -1.95 42.20
N PRO A 404 5.91 -1.71 41.16
CA PRO A 404 4.62 -1.04 41.34
C PRO A 404 3.51 -2.03 41.68
N ALA A 405 2.64 -1.60 42.59
CA ALA A 405 1.54 -2.34 43.18
C ALA A 405 0.31 -2.47 42.26
N MET A 406 -0.36 -3.62 42.35
CA MET A 406 -1.77 -3.76 41.97
C MET A 406 -2.63 -2.93 42.92
N LEU A 407 -3.49 -2.07 42.37
CA LEU A 407 -4.57 -1.41 43.10
C LEU A 407 -5.91 -1.92 42.57
N LEU A 408 -6.58 -2.69 43.42
CA LEU A 408 -8.01 -3.00 43.36
C LEU A 408 -8.78 -1.84 44.03
N LEU A 409 -9.77 -1.28 43.33
CA LEU A 409 -10.85 -0.45 43.87
C LEU A 409 -12.12 -0.85 43.10
N SER A 410 -12.93 -1.76 43.64
CA SER A 410 -14.05 -1.58 44.58
C SER A 410 -15.30 -0.95 43.94
N ASP A 411 -16.33 -1.78 43.82
CA ASP A 411 -17.69 -1.48 43.37
C ASP A 411 -18.50 -0.58 44.33
N SER A 412 -19.53 0.05 43.73
CA SER A 412 -20.85 0.46 44.30
C SER A 412 -21.12 1.99 44.39
N PRO A 413 -22.39 2.44 44.42
CA PRO A 413 -23.08 2.95 43.23
C PRO A 413 -23.74 4.33 43.46
N MET A 414 -24.04 5.13 42.42
CA MET A 414 -25.01 6.22 42.63
C MET A 414 -25.70 6.78 41.38
N LYS A 415 -27.02 6.51 41.35
CA LYS A 415 -28.17 7.40 41.09
C LYS A 415 -28.30 8.12 39.75
N THR A 416 -29.28 7.61 39.01
CA THR A 416 -30.25 8.28 38.13
C THR A 416 -30.71 9.66 38.61
N ALA A 417 -30.72 10.64 37.70
CA ALA A 417 -31.62 11.79 37.74
C ALA A 417 -32.23 11.98 36.34
N ASN A 418 -33.56 12.06 36.31
CA ASN A 418 -34.41 12.12 35.13
C ASN A 418 -34.95 13.55 34.94
N SER A 419 -35.00 13.98 33.68
CA SER A 419 -36.03 14.83 33.05
C SER A 419 -35.99 16.36 33.22
N PRO A 420 -36.75 17.13 32.40
CA PRO A 420 -36.72 17.22 30.92
C PRO A 420 -36.73 18.70 30.43
N MET A 421 -36.44 18.98 29.16
CA MET A 421 -36.95 20.20 28.49
C MET A 421 -37.42 19.90 27.07
N SER A 422 -38.72 20.14 26.88
CA SER A 422 -39.48 20.15 25.63
C SER A 422 -39.33 21.49 24.88
N PRO A 423 -39.71 21.56 23.59
CA PRO A 423 -39.38 22.66 22.69
C PRO A 423 -40.41 23.81 22.78
N MET A 424 -39.95 25.05 22.58
CA MET A 424 -40.84 26.19 22.34
C MET A 424 -41.16 26.34 20.85
N GLY A 425 -42.46 26.50 20.56
CA GLY A 425 -43.03 26.85 19.26
C GLY A 425 -42.63 28.24 18.76
N SER A 426 -43.12 28.71 17.61
CA SER A 426 -44.55 28.94 17.37
C SER A 426 -44.87 29.32 15.91
N VAL A 427 -46.03 28.84 15.43
CA VAL A 427 -47.05 29.57 14.61
C VAL A 427 -46.68 29.80 13.13
N ILE A 428 -47.45 29.32 12.14
CA ILE A 428 -48.69 29.93 11.61
C ILE A 428 -49.64 28.85 11.04
N ALA A 429 -50.95 29.13 11.15
CA ALA A 429 -52.13 28.31 10.84
C ALA A 429 -52.60 28.43 9.34
N PRO A 430 -53.67 27.71 8.92
CA PRO A 430 -53.89 27.19 7.56
C PRO A 430 -54.94 27.93 6.72
N ARG A 431 -55.01 27.60 5.40
CA ARG A 431 -56.15 27.69 4.43
C ARG A 431 -55.59 27.41 3.01
N GLU A 432 -56.24 26.84 2.00
CA GLU A 432 -57.61 26.36 1.73
C GLU A 432 -57.57 25.47 0.45
N ASN A 433 -58.71 24.83 0.15
CA ASN A 433 -58.99 23.74 -0.79
C ASN A 433 -58.78 23.97 -2.32
N GLN A 434 -58.97 22.83 -3.04
CA GLN A 434 -59.37 22.60 -4.45
C GLN A 434 -58.21 22.10 -5.34
N GLU A 435 -58.28 20.97 -6.07
CA GLU A 435 -59.42 20.38 -6.80
C GLU A 435 -59.45 18.84 -6.82
N ALA A 436 -60.65 18.31 -7.04
CA ALA A 436 -61.01 16.92 -7.29
C ALA A 436 -60.48 16.36 -8.62
N HIS A 437 -60.17 15.06 -8.66
CA HIS A 437 -60.70 14.07 -9.61
C HIS A 437 -60.07 12.70 -9.25
N ASP A 438 -60.77 11.73 -8.65
CA ASP A 438 -61.91 10.91 -9.05
C ASP A 438 -61.49 9.51 -9.60
N MET A 439 -62.02 8.49 -8.88
CA MET A 439 -62.23 7.06 -9.21
C MET A 439 -61.04 6.14 -9.57
N GLY A 440 -60.86 4.96 -8.98
CA GLY A 440 -61.68 4.24 -8.01
C GLY A 440 -61.14 2.83 -7.68
N ARG A 441 -61.59 2.31 -6.52
CA ARG A 441 -61.91 0.91 -6.11
C ARG A 441 -60.95 -0.23 -6.55
N GLY A 442 -60.54 -1.18 -5.72
CA GLY A 442 -60.92 -1.59 -4.37
C GLY A 442 -60.33 -2.98 -4.05
N ARG A 443 -59.89 -3.13 -2.79
CA ARG A 443 -59.75 -4.32 -1.91
C ARG A 443 -59.75 -5.76 -2.48
N SER A 444 -58.80 -6.53 -1.91
CA SER A 444 -58.93 -7.83 -1.17
C SER A 444 -58.55 -9.18 -1.81
N SER A 445 -58.01 -10.05 -0.93
CA SER A 445 -57.74 -11.51 -1.00
C SER A 445 -56.37 -11.90 -1.59
N CYS A 446 -55.40 -12.47 -0.87
CA CYS A 446 -55.33 -13.73 -0.07
C CYS A 446 -55.56 -15.01 -0.89
N ALA A 447 -54.52 -15.86 -0.89
CA ALA A 447 -54.44 -17.29 -1.20
C ALA A 447 -54.59 -17.76 -2.66
N GLN A 448 -53.80 -18.80 -2.99
CA GLN A 448 -53.67 -19.59 -4.23
C GLN A 448 -52.61 -19.02 -5.20
N SER A 449 -51.46 -19.66 -5.40
CA SER A 449 -51.40 -20.90 -6.18
C SER A 449 -50.09 -21.65 -5.95
N THR A 450 -50.22 -22.86 -5.40
CA THR A 450 -49.18 -23.89 -5.30
C THR A 450 -49.36 -24.83 -6.49
N GLU A 451 -49.02 -24.44 -7.72
CA GLU A 451 -49.16 -25.38 -8.85
C GLU A 451 -48.38 -24.97 -10.12
N VAL A 452 -47.05 -25.08 -10.14
CA VAL A 452 -46.29 -25.42 -11.36
C VAL A 452 -45.00 -26.16 -10.96
N MET A 453 -45.13 -27.39 -10.47
CA MET A 453 -44.00 -28.26 -10.11
C MET A 453 -44.24 -29.68 -10.67
N ARG A 454 -44.66 -29.78 -11.95
CA ARG A 454 -44.93 -31.07 -12.59
C ARG A 454 -45.02 -31.04 -14.12
N THR A 455 -44.00 -30.54 -14.78
CA THR A 455 -43.78 -30.87 -16.20
C THR A 455 -42.31 -30.69 -16.51
N TYR A 456 -41.56 -31.80 -16.51
CA TYR A 456 -40.35 -32.09 -17.30
C TYR A 456 -39.70 -33.37 -16.73
N ARG A 457 -40.45 -34.48 -16.77
CA ARG A 457 -39.88 -35.83 -16.81
C ARG A 457 -40.19 -36.39 -18.19
N GLY A 458 -39.14 -36.63 -18.97
CA GLY A 458 -39.23 -37.43 -20.19
C GLY A 458 -38.90 -36.71 -21.48
N ILE A 459 -37.65 -36.25 -21.65
CA ILE A 459 -36.95 -36.39 -22.94
C ILE A 459 -35.52 -36.82 -22.60
N GLY A 460 -35.23 -38.09 -22.84
CA GLY A 460 -33.89 -38.66 -22.72
C GLY A 460 -33.01 -38.10 -23.83
N GLY A 461 -32.07 -37.24 -23.44
CA GLY A 461 -30.88 -36.93 -24.20
C GLY A 461 -29.68 -37.23 -23.31
N THR A 462 -28.82 -38.15 -23.73
CA THR A 462 -27.53 -38.42 -23.10
C THR A 462 -26.75 -37.10 -22.99
N ARG A 463 -26.63 -36.57 -21.76
CA ARG A 463 -25.69 -35.49 -21.44
C ARG A 463 -24.27 -36.03 -21.66
N PRO A 464 -23.37 -35.30 -22.36
CA PRO A 464 -21.97 -35.66 -22.35
C PRO A 464 -21.46 -35.55 -20.90
N ALA A 465 -20.66 -36.51 -20.47
CA ALA A 465 -20.03 -36.50 -19.16
C ALA A 465 -19.29 -35.18 -18.97
N VAL A 466 -19.71 -34.39 -17.97
CA VAL A 466 -18.97 -33.22 -17.51
C VAL A 466 -17.62 -33.76 -17.05
N GLN A 467 -16.56 -33.53 -17.83
CA GLN A 467 -15.19 -33.71 -17.35
C GLN A 467 -15.04 -32.82 -16.11
N SER A 468 -14.88 -33.44 -14.95
CA SER A 468 -14.63 -32.73 -13.70
C SER A 468 -13.38 -31.89 -13.87
N ASP A 469 -13.49 -30.58 -13.63
CA ASP A 469 -12.35 -29.66 -13.56
C ASP A 469 -11.23 -30.30 -12.72
N PRO A 470 -10.02 -30.53 -13.29
CA PRO A 470 -8.91 -31.16 -12.59
C PRO A 470 -8.56 -30.48 -11.25
N ARG A 471 -8.69 -29.15 -11.16
CA ARG A 471 -8.44 -28.40 -9.92
C ARG A 471 -9.45 -28.76 -8.85
N ARG A 472 -10.72 -28.80 -9.22
CA ARG A 472 -11.81 -29.14 -8.32
C ARG A 472 -11.64 -30.55 -7.76
N ARG A 473 -11.22 -31.50 -8.59
CA ARG A 473 -10.99 -32.89 -8.18
C ARG A 473 -9.89 -33.02 -7.10
N TRP A 474 -8.79 -32.29 -7.24
CA TRP A 474 -7.69 -32.36 -6.27
C TRP A 474 -8.00 -31.60 -4.99
N ARG A 475 -8.70 -30.47 -5.08
CA ARG A 475 -9.19 -29.74 -3.91
C ARG A 475 -10.17 -30.57 -3.09
N GLU A 476 -11.13 -31.25 -3.72
CA GLU A 476 -12.07 -32.13 -3.02
C GLU A 476 -11.36 -33.30 -2.30
N LYS A 477 -10.26 -33.83 -2.88
CA LYS A 477 -9.42 -34.83 -2.21
C LYS A 477 -8.65 -34.26 -1.01
N ALA A 478 -8.13 -33.05 -1.12
CA ALA A 478 -7.43 -32.36 -0.03
C ALA A 478 -8.39 -32.07 1.13
N GLU A 479 -9.57 -31.53 0.83
CA GLU A 479 -10.63 -31.28 1.82
C GLU A 479 -11.06 -32.58 2.53
N GLY A 480 -11.21 -33.68 1.79
CA GLY A 480 -11.50 -35.00 2.38
C GLY A 480 -10.40 -35.53 3.30
N LEU A 481 -9.13 -35.26 2.97
CA LEU A 481 -7.98 -35.66 3.79
C LEU A 481 -7.83 -34.79 5.05
N VAL A 482 -8.06 -33.49 4.91
CA VAL A 482 -7.98 -32.55 6.04
C VAL A 482 -9.13 -32.74 7.02
N ALA A 483 -10.31 -33.13 6.54
CA ALA A 483 -11.48 -33.41 7.37
C ALA A 483 -11.27 -34.53 8.42
N THR A 484 -10.23 -35.36 8.28
CA THR A 484 -9.88 -36.38 9.28
C THR A 484 -9.04 -35.85 10.45
N HIS A 485 -8.67 -34.57 10.45
CA HIS A 485 -7.81 -33.92 11.45
C HIS A 485 -8.59 -32.97 12.37
N VAL A 486 -7.99 -32.53 13.48
CA VAL A 486 -8.65 -31.65 14.48
C VAL A 486 -9.07 -30.33 13.83
N PRO A 487 -10.31 -29.82 14.07
CA PRO A 487 -10.87 -28.64 13.39
C PRO A 487 -9.99 -27.39 13.41
N GLU A 488 -9.22 -27.20 14.47
CA GLU A 488 -8.37 -26.03 14.69
C GLU A 488 -7.20 -25.91 13.69
N HIS A 489 -6.80 -27.02 13.05
CA HIS A 489 -5.69 -27.05 12.08
C HIS A 489 -6.15 -27.21 10.62
N GLN A 490 -7.46 -27.38 10.39
CA GLN A 490 -7.98 -27.70 9.06
C GLN A 490 -7.80 -26.55 8.05
N GLU A 491 -8.00 -25.30 8.48
CA GLU A 491 -7.76 -24.14 7.60
C GLU A 491 -6.28 -23.96 7.26
N ASP A 492 -5.39 -24.20 8.23
CA ASP A 492 -3.93 -24.10 8.01
C ASP A 492 -3.44 -25.17 7.04
N LEU A 493 -3.96 -26.40 7.16
CA LEU A 493 -3.62 -27.52 6.26
C LEU A 493 -4.14 -27.28 4.83
N LEU A 494 -5.34 -26.73 4.68
CA LEU A 494 -5.85 -26.34 3.36
C LEU A 494 -5.07 -25.17 2.76
N HIS A 495 -4.55 -24.26 3.60
CA HIS A 495 -3.66 -23.19 3.15
C HIS A 495 -2.34 -23.76 2.61
N VAL A 496 -1.75 -24.78 3.25
CA VAL A 496 -0.56 -25.47 2.74
C VAL A 496 -0.81 -26.08 1.36
N PHE A 497 -1.99 -26.68 1.14
CA PHE A 497 -2.38 -27.18 -0.18
C PHE A 497 -2.50 -26.07 -1.23
N ASP A 498 -3.27 -25.01 -0.94
CA ASP A 498 -3.48 -23.88 -1.85
C ASP A 498 -2.15 -23.17 -2.19
N GLU A 499 -1.23 -23.05 -1.22
CA GLU A 499 0.11 -22.47 -1.42
C GLU A 499 1.00 -23.36 -2.32
N ARG A 500 1.02 -24.68 -2.08
CA ARG A 500 1.81 -25.62 -2.89
C ARG A 500 1.28 -25.75 -4.31
N GLU A 501 -0.02 -25.67 -4.52
CA GLU A 501 -0.64 -25.65 -5.85
C GLU A 501 -0.24 -24.38 -6.61
N ALA A 502 -0.26 -23.22 -5.96
CA ALA A 502 0.18 -21.96 -6.55
C ALA A 502 1.68 -21.98 -6.93
N ILE A 503 2.54 -22.53 -6.07
CA ILE A 503 3.98 -22.67 -6.35
C ILE A 503 4.22 -23.61 -7.55
N ALA A 504 3.52 -24.75 -7.61
CA ALA A 504 3.66 -25.71 -8.72
C ALA A 504 3.28 -25.09 -10.08
N HIS A 505 2.33 -24.16 -10.10
CA HIS A 505 1.98 -23.39 -11.29
C HIS A 505 3.03 -22.34 -11.67
N LEU A 506 3.57 -21.61 -10.69
CA LEU A 506 4.49 -20.50 -10.94
C LEU A 506 5.91 -20.96 -11.30
N ASP A 507 6.44 -21.96 -10.60
CA ASP A 507 7.83 -22.40 -10.76
C ASP A 507 7.98 -23.58 -11.72
N GLY A 508 6.92 -24.39 -11.89
CA GLY A 508 6.97 -25.64 -12.67
C GLY A 508 6.33 -25.57 -14.05
N GLY A 509 5.54 -24.52 -14.35
CA GLY A 509 4.74 -24.44 -15.58
C GLY A 509 3.75 -25.60 -15.75
N LEU A 510 3.37 -26.26 -14.65
CA LEU A 510 2.56 -27.46 -14.66
C LEU A 510 1.09 -27.14 -14.98
N GLY A 511 0.45 -28.05 -15.73
CA GLY A 511 -0.99 -28.00 -15.96
C GLY A 511 -1.79 -28.29 -14.69
N ASP A 512 -3.06 -27.89 -14.69
CA ASP A 512 -3.97 -27.94 -13.54
C ASP A 512 -4.06 -29.30 -12.83
N SER A 513 -3.97 -30.40 -13.56
CA SER A 513 -3.99 -31.74 -12.97
C SER A 513 -2.68 -32.09 -12.24
N ASP A 514 -1.54 -31.69 -12.79
CA ASP A 514 -0.22 -32.07 -12.27
C ASP A 514 0.19 -31.18 -11.09
N ALA A 515 -0.20 -29.90 -11.14
CA ALA A 515 -0.05 -28.96 -10.02
C ALA A 515 -0.88 -29.41 -8.80
N GLY A 516 -2.17 -29.74 -9.02
CA GLY A 516 -3.05 -30.24 -7.95
C GLY A 516 -2.57 -31.57 -7.36
N GLN A 517 -2.02 -32.48 -8.18
CA GLN A 517 -1.43 -33.73 -7.69
C GLN A 517 -0.21 -33.48 -6.79
N ARG A 518 0.73 -32.63 -7.22
CA ARG A 518 1.93 -32.30 -6.43
C ARG A 518 1.59 -31.62 -5.11
N ALA A 519 0.61 -30.71 -5.12
CA ALA A 519 0.13 -30.05 -3.91
C ALA A 519 -0.48 -31.07 -2.93
N TYR A 520 -1.25 -32.03 -3.44
CA TYR A 520 -1.83 -33.10 -2.63
C TYR A 520 -0.77 -34.03 -2.02
N GLU A 521 0.27 -34.40 -2.77
CA GLU A 521 1.39 -35.21 -2.28
C GLU A 521 2.20 -34.46 -1.19
N ALA A 522 2.44 -33.15 -1.38
CA ALA A 522 3.09 -32.32 -0.37
C ALA A 522 2.27 -32.22 0.92
N LEU A 523 0.95 -32.07 0.81
CA LEU A 523 0.05 -32.08 1.96
C LEU A 523 0.10 -33.44 2.70
N CYS A 524 0.10 -34.55 1.97
CA CYS A 524 0.21 -35.89 2.58
C CYS A 524 1.52 -36.07 3.35
N ASN A 525 2.64 -35.55 2.83
CA ASN A 525 3.93 -35.63 3.52
C ASN A 525 3.96 -34.73 4.76
N HIS A 526 3.41 -33.52 4.66
CA HIS A 526 3.34 -32.61 5.79
C HIS A 526 2.49 -33.17 6.94
N LEU A 527 1.39 -33.85 6.63
CA LEU A 527 0.57 -34.53 7.63
C LEU A 527 1.31 -35.68 8.32
N ARG A 528 2.14 -36.43 7.60
CA ARG A 528 2.99 -37.47 8.22
C ARG A 528 4.02 -36.89 9.18
N GLU A 529 4.58 -35.71 8.88
CA GLU A 529 5.52 -35.01 9.76
C GLU A 529 4.85 -34.44 11.03
N ILE A 530 3.52 -34.26 11.02
CA ILE A 530 2.76 -33.78 12.18
C ILE A 530 2.35 -34.95 13.10
N ASP A 531 2.14 -36.15 12.52
CA ASP A 531 1.75 -37.36 13.25
C ASP A 531 2.95 -38.16 13.82
N GLU A 532 4.18 -37.87 13.39
CA GLU A 532 5.45 -38.39 13.95
C GLU A 532 5.98 -37.49 15.09
#